data_AF-A0A0R3RGK8-F1
#
_entry.id   AF-A0A0R3RGK8-F1
#
_cell.length_a   1.000
_cell.length_b   1.000
_cell.length_c   1.000
_cell.angle_alpha   90.00
_cell.angle_beta   90.00
_cell.angle_gamma   90.00
#
_symmetry.space_group_name_H-M   'P 1'
#
loop_
_entity.id
_entity.type
_entity.pdbx_description
1 polymer ?
#
loop_
_entity_poly.entity_id
_entity_poly.type
_entity_poly.pdbx_seq_one_letter_code
_entity_poly.pdbx_strand_id
1 'polypeptide(L)'
;MSNIVRQSKFRHVFCKPVKHEQCMSDVRITEITWDSLFCACNPKFIAIICKGAGGPFLVIPINKVIQSLLPSFIKLIIYLFFILIILRNIHSFIHSFSQSVIQSFID
;
A
#
# COMPACT_ATOMS: atom_id res chain seq x y z
N MET A 1 -0.10 16.80 -56.28
CA MET A 1 -0.28 15.65 -55.36
C MET A 1 -0.24 16.16 -53.92
N SER A 2 -1.27 16.87 -53.45
CA SER A 2 -1.34 17.33 -52.06
C SER A 2 -2.46 16.60 -51.35
N ASN A 3 -2.15 15.44 -50.78
CA ASN A 3 -3.05 14.80 -49.82
C ASN A 3 -3.17 15.73 -48.62
N ILE A 4 -4.27 16.48 -48.55
CA ILE A 4 -4.67 17.24 -47.37
C ILE A 4 -4.87 16.21 -46.24
N VAL A 5 -3.86 16.11 -45.37
CA VAL A 5 -3.90 15.18 -44.26
C VAL A 5 -4.94 15.71 -43.27
N ARG A 6 -6.08 14.99 -43.12
CA ARG A 6 -7.19 15.39 -42.23
C ARG A 6 -6.67 15.73 -40.84
N GLN A 7 -6.70 17.00 -40.46
CA GLN A 7 -6.26 17.48 -39.15
C GLN A 7 -7.03 16.75 -38.05
N SER A 8 -6.30 16.08 -37.15
CA SER A 8 -6.86 15.45 -35.96
C SER A 8 -6.01 15.84 -34.76
N LYS A 9 -6.67 16.34 -33.71
CA LYS A 9 -6.01 16.66 -32.42
C LYS A 9 -5.46 15.41 -31.73
N PHE A 10 -5.93 14.23 -32.13
CA PHE A 10 -5.53 12.95 -31.54
C PHE A 10 -4.43 12.23 -32.32
N ARG A 11 -3.86 12.84 -33.37
CA ARG A 11 -2.83 12.22 -34.23
C ARG A 11 -1.57 11.82 -33.46
N HIS A 12 -1.36 12.37 -32.27
CA HIS A 12 -0.21 12.11 -31.41
C HIS A 12 -0.62 11.58 -30.02
N VAL A 13 -1.81 10.98 -29.87
CA VAL A 13 -2.18 10.30 -28.64
C VAL A 13 -1.54 8.93 -28.61
N PHE A 14 -0.80 8.64 -27.53
CA PHE A 14 -0.20 7.34 -27.28
C PHE A 14 -0.41 6.95 -25.81
N CYS A 15 -0.56 5.66 -25.58
CA CYS A 15 -0.64 5.11 -24.23
C CYS A 15 0.77 5.05 -23.62
N LYS A 16 0.93 5.55 -22.40
CA LYS A 16 2.13 5.33 -21.60
C LYS A 16 1.80 4.30 -20.52
N PRO A 17 2.38 3.08 -20.58
CA PRO A 17 2.15 2.09 -19.53
C PRO A 17 2.75 2.59 -18.21
N VAL A 18 2.08 2.22 -17.12
CA VAL A 18 2.54 2.48 -15.76
C VAL A 18 3.71 1.53 -15.44
N LYS A 19 4.65 1.99 -14.61
CA LYS A 19 5.79 1.15 -14.19
C LYS A 19 5.30 -0.01 -13.32
N HIS A 20 6.00 -1.14 -13.37
CA HIS A 20 5.63 -2.34 -12.63
C HIS A 20 5.48 -2.11 -11.10
N GLU A 21 6.30 -1.22 -10.53
CA GLU A 21 6.24 -0.83 -9.11
C GLU A 21 4.93 -0.14 -8.71
N GLN A 22 4.22 0.45 -9.67
CA GLN A 22 2.92 1.09 -9.52
C GLN A 22 1.78 0.22 -10.05
N CYS A 23 2.08 -1.00 -10.50
CA CYS A 23 1.07 -1.96 -10.94
C CYS A 23 0.57 -2.80 -9.76
N MET A 24 -0.64 -3.33 -9.91
CA MET A 24 -1.24 -4.25 -8.96
C MET A 24 -0.75 -5.66 -9.28
N SER A 25 0.11 -6.21 -8.42
CA SER A 25 0.60 -7.58 -8.54
C SER A 25 -0.21 -8.56 -7.68
N ASP A 26 -0.13 -9.85 -7.99
CA ASP A 26 -0.71 -10.95 -7.19
C ASP A 26 -2.25 -10.93 -7.08
N VAL A 27 -2.94 -10.46 -8.13
CA VAL A 27 -4.39 -10.55 -8.24
C VAL A 27 -4.78 -11.84 -8.97
N ARG A 28 -5.50 -12.73 -8.30
CA ARG A 28 -6.03 -13.98 -8.89
C ARG A 28 -7.28 -13.71 -9.72
N ILE A 29 -7.10 -13.36 -10.99
CA ILE A 29 -8.20 -13.07 -11.94
C ILE A 29 -8.96 -14.36 -12.28
N THR A 30 -10.26 -14.26 -12.58
CA THR A 30 -11.04 -15.40 -13.08
C THR A 30 -10.53 -15.93 -14.41
N GLU A 31 -10.46 -17.25 -14.54
CA GLU A 31 -10.19 -17.95 -15.81
C GLU A 31 -11.48 -18.27 -16.59
N ILE A 32 -12.63 -17.80 -16.10
CA ILE A 32 -13.92 -18.02 -16.74
C ILE A 32 -13.99 -17.17 -18.00
N THR A 33 -14.22 -17.80 -19.14
CA THR A 33 -14.44 -17.14 -20.42
C THR A 33 -15.88 -16.61 -20.48
N TRP A 34 -16.02 -15.31 -20.23
CA TRP A 34 -17.25 -14.54 -20.39
C TRP A 34 -16.90 -13.25 -21.15
N ASP A 35 -17.77 -12.74 -22.03
CA ASP A 35 -17.53 -11.50 -22.80
C ASP A 35 -17.58 -10.21 -21.95
N SER A 36 -17.49 -10.34 -20.63
CA SER A 36 -17.54 -9.22 -19.70
C SER A 36 -16.14 -8.67 -19.44
N LEU A 37 -16.08 -7.39 -19.07
CA LEU A 37 -14.83 -6.63 -18.91
C LEU A 37 -13.97 -7.06 -17.71
N PHE A 38 -14.41 -8.04 -16.90
CA PHE A 38 -13.79 -8.61 -15.67
C PHE A 38 -13.31 -7.63 -14.58
N CYS A 39 -13.27 -6.34 -14.88
CA CYS A 39 -12.81 -5.27 -14.03
C CYS A 39 -13.69 -4.03 -14.26
N ALA A 40 -13.90 -3.28 -13.19
CA ALA A 40 -14.57 -1.99 -13.21
C ALA A 40 -13.78 -1.00 -12.35
N CYS A 41 -13.66 0.24 -12.79
CA CYS A 41 -12.89 1.25 -12.08
C CYS A 41 -13.71 2.52 -11.84
N ASN A 42 -13.43 3.15 -10.71
CA ASN A 42 -13.92 4.46 -10.27
C ASN A 42 -12.69 5.22 -9.76
N PRO A 43 -12.63 6.57 -9.85
CA PRO A 43 -11.56 7.38 -9.24
C PRO A 43 -11.11 7.03 -7.81
N LYS A 44 -11.93 6.33 -7.02
CA LYS A 44 -11.55 5.84 -5.67
C LYS A 44 -11.14 4.36 -5.61
N PHE A 45 -11.72 3.50 -6.43
CA PHE A 45 -11.64 2.05 -6.28
C PHE A 45 -11.57 1.32 -7.62
N ILE A 46 -10.90 0.18 -7.61
CA ILE A 46 -10.87 -0.78 -8.72
C ILE A 46 -11.47 -2.08 -8.19
N ALA A 47 -12.45 -2.62 -8.91
CA ALA A 47 -13.07 -3.91 -8.66
C ALA A 47 -12.64 -4.91 -9.73
N ILE A 48 -12.22 -6.10 -9.33
CA ILE A 48 -11.74 -7.18 -10.21
C ILE A 48 -12.42 -8.47 -9.81
N ILE A 49 -12.96 -9.22 -10.77
CA ILE A 49 -13.54 -10.54 -10.50
C ILE A 49 -12.39 -11.53 -10.27
N CYS A 50 -12.45 -12.27 -9.17
CA CYS A 50 -11.39 -13.19 -8.76
C CYS A 50 -11.81 -14.65 -8.92
N LYS A 51 -10.82 -15.52 -9.11
CA LYS A 51 -11.06 -16.98 -9.14
C LYS A 51 -11.50 -17.47 -7.76
N GLY A 52 -12.63 -18.18 -7.70
CA GLY A 52 -13.13 -18.86 -6.51
C GLY A 52 -14.57 -19.34 -6.64
N ALA A 53 -15.01 -20.15 -5.67
CA ALA A 53 -16.39 -20.63 -5.62
C ALA A 53 -17.35 -19.50 -5.24
N GLY A 54 -18.50 -19.43 -5.91
CA GLY A 54 -19.53 -18.40 -5.63
C GLY A 54 -19.29 -17.02 -6.25
N GLY A 55 -18.33 -16.90 -7.18
CA GLY A 55 -18.08 -15.65 -7.91
C GLY A 55 -17.52 -14.50 -7.06
N PRO A 56 -16.39 -14.70 -6.36
CA PRO A 56 -15.80 -13.65 -5.54
C PRO A 56 -15.24 -12.52 -6.40
N PHE A 57 -15.21 -11.31 -5.84
CA PHE A 57 -14.55 -10.15 -6.44
C PHE A 57 -13.72 -9.41 -5.40
N LEU A 58 -12.67 -8.73 -5.86
CA LEU A 58 -11.73 -7.98 -5.05
C LEU A 58 -11.90 -6.48 -5.32
N VAL A 59 -12.00 -5.69 -4.26
CA VAL A 59 -12.06 -4.22 -4.34
C VAL A 59 -10.80 -3.63 -3.73
N ILE A 60 -10.08 -2.83 -4.52
CA ILE A 60 -8.80 -2.25 -4.14
C ILE A 60 -8.91 -0.72 -4.23
N PRO A 61 -8.62 0.02 -3.14
CA PRO A 61 -8.55 1.47 -3.21
C PRO A 61 -7.33 1.94 -3.99
N ILE A 62 -7.51 2.91 -4.89
CA ILE A 62 -6.45 3.41 -5.77
C ILE A 62 -5.28 4.01 -4.97
N ASN A 63 -5.57 4.62 -3.81
CA ASN A 63 -4.54 5.19 -2.95
C ASN A 63 -3.61 4.14 -2.32
N LYS A 64 -4.02 2.86 -2.19
CA LYS A 64 -3.13 1.81 -1.64
C LYS A 64 -2.00 1.44 -2.59
N VAL A 65 -2.20 1.55 -3.90
CA VAL A 65 -1.19 1.23 -4.93
C VAL A 65 -0.06 2.26 -4.92
N ILE A 66 -0.38 3.52 -4.59
CA ILE A 66 0.60 4.60 -4.47
C ILE A 66 1.28 4.57 -3.09
N GLN A 67 0.54 4.21 -2.04
CA GLN A 67 1.07 4.22 -0.69
C GLN A 67 2.08 3.11 -0.43
N SER A 68 2.07 1.96 -1.12
CA SER A 68 2.89 0.77 -0.79
C SER A 68 4.40 0.94 -0.96
N LEU A 69 4.88 1.92 -1.73
CA LEU A 69 6.31 2.18 -1.94
C LEU A 69 6.95 3.08 -0.87
N LEU A 70 6.16 3.81 -0.09
CA LEU A 70 6.64 4.77 0.92
C LEU A 70 6.41 4.43 2.40
N PRO A 71 5.71 3.37 2.89
CA PRO A 71 5.37 3.28 4.29
C PRO A 71 6.16 2.19 5.03
N SER A 72 6.83 1.25 4.37
CA SER A 72 7.46 0.10 5.04
C SER A 72 8.67 0.54 5.86
N PHE A 73 9.52 1.39 5.29
CA PHE A 73 10.69 1.94 5.99
C PHE A 73 10.26 2.89 7.11
N ILE A 74 9.24 3.73 6.87
CA ILE A 74 8.70 4.66 7.88
C ILE A 74 8.01 3.89 9.02
N LYS A 75 7.24 2.82 8.73
CA LYS A 75 6.67 1.93 9.76
C LYS A 75 7.76 1.27 10.59
N LEU A 76 8.82 0.79 9.94
CA LEU A 76 9.93 0.14 10.63
C LEU A 76 10.66 1.13 11.54
N ILE A 77 10.93 2.36 11.08
CA ILE A 77 11.54 3.43 11.88
C ILE A 77 10.67 3.80 13.08
N ILE A 78 9.36 4.00 12.87
CA ILE A 78 8.43 4.35 13.95
C ILE A 78 8.37 3.21 14.99
N TYR A 79 8.33 1.95 14.54
CA TYR A 79 8.32 0.79 15.42
C TYR A 79 9.62 0.66 16.23
N LEU A 80 10.78 0.83 15.58
CA LEU A 80 12.09 0.86 16.25
C LEU A 80 12.19 2.01 17.27
N PHE A 81 11.73 3.20 16.90
CA PHE A 81 11.74 4.37 17.78
C PHE A 81 10.83 4.17 19.00
N PHE A 82 9.65 3.57 18.79
CA PHE A 82 8.72 3.24 19.88
C PHE A 82 9.31 2.19 20.83
N ILE A 83 9.96 1.14 20.31
CA ILE A 83 10.67 0.14 21.12
C ILE A 83 11.80 0.78 21.94
N LEU A 84 12.61 1.66 21.33
CA LEU A 84 13.69 2.35 22.03
C LEU A 84 13.18 3.25 23.16
N ILE A 85 12.06 3.95 22.96
CA ILE A 85 11.41 4.75 24.01
C ILE A 85 10.98 3.87 25.17
N ILE A 86 10.32 2.74 24.90
CA ILE A 86 9.85 1.82 25.94
C ILE A 86 11.04 1.26 26.74
N LEU A 87 12.09 0.78 26.07
CA LEU A 87 13.29 0.24 26.73
C LEU A 87 14.00 1.28 27.60
N ARG A 88 14.11 2.54 27.13
CA ARG A 88 14.74 3.62 27.90
C ARG A 88 13.93 4.00 29.14
N ASN A 89 12.60 4.02 29.03
CA ASN A 89 11.72 4.30 30.16
C ASN A 89 11.74 3.16 31.20
N ILE A 90 11.78 1.91 30.76
CA ILE A 90 11.90 0.75 31.66
C ILE A 90 13.24 0.79 32.42
N HIS A 91 14.34 1.05 31.72
CA HIS A 91 15.65 1.16 32.38
C HIS A 91 15.70 2.30 33.41
N SER A 92 15.14 3.46 33.07
CA SER A 92 15.04 4.59 34.01
C SER A 92 14.16 4.26 35.22
N PHE A 93 13.05 3.55 35.00
CA PHE A 93 12.14 3.13 36.07
C PHE A 93 12.80 2.13 37.02
N ILE A 94 13.51 1.13 36.49
CA ILE A 94 14.22 0.14 37.30
C ILE A 94 15.29 0.83 38.17
N HIS A 95 16.05 1.76 37.60
CA HIS A 95 17.08 2.48 38.35
C HIS A 95 16.48 3.33 39.49
N SER A 96 15.39 4.06 39.22
CA SER A 96 14.69 4.85 40.24
C SER A 96 14.03 3.99 41.32
N PHE A 97 13.49 2.83 40.94
CA PHE A 97 12.89 1.89 41.89
C PHE A 97 13.94 1.26 42.79
N SER A 98 15.07 0.81 42.23
CA SER A 98 16.18 0.26 43.01
C SER A 98 16.73 1.26 44.02
N GLN A 99 16.92 2.54 43.66
CA GLN A 99 17.39 3.55 44.60
C GLN A 99 16.38 3.85 45.72
N SER A 100 15.08 3.88 45.40
CA SER A 100 14.03 4.12 46.39
C SER A 100 13.94 3.00 47.42
N VAL A 101 14.06 1.74 46.97
CA VAL A 101 14.06 0.57 47.87
C VAL A 101 15.29 0.58 48.77
N ILE A 102 16.49 0.85 48.21
CA ILE A 102 17.73 0.89 48.98
C ILE A 102 17.65 1.96 50.09
N GLN A 103 17.10 3.14 49.79
CA GLN A 103 16.95 4.21 50.79
C GLN A 103 16.01 3.79 51.93
N SER A 104 14.90 3.09 51.62
CA SER A 104 13.94 2.62 52.63
C SER A 104 14.45 1.50 53.55
N PHE A 105 15.58 0.88 53.23
CA PHE A 105 16.23 -0.12 54.10
C PHE A 105 17.34 0.48 54.98
N ILE A 106 17.76 1.73 54.70
CA ILE A 106 18.84 2.42 55.43
C ILE A 106 18.27 3.32 56.54
N ASP A 107 16.99 3.67 56.47
CA ASP A 107 16.21 4.30 57.55
C ASP A 107 15.56 3.24 58.47
#